data_AF-A0A8H3SVQ1-F1
#
_entry.id   AF-A0A8H3SVQ1-F1
#
_cell.length_a   1.000
_cell.length_b   1.000
_cell.length_c   1.000
_cell.angle_alpha   90.00
_cell.angle_beta   90.00
_cell.angle_gamma   90.00
#
_symmetry.space_group_name_H-M   'P 1'
#
loop_
_entity.id
_entity.type
_entity.pdbx_description
1 polymer ?
#
loop_
_entity_poly.entity_id
_entity_poly.type
_entity_poly.pdbx_seq_one_letter_code
_entity_poly.pdbx_strand_id
1 'polypeptide(L)'
;MNPPNLLPHNHHTHHHHHHHHQPPTLTTYLTHLPFLPLHDRITSLHHLSQSLTPQITPTGTRLITHPSFTGPAPLDHLGTIYITTGRDCVANNADLTTRILHADVGALLESIYEKSRELLDAGI
;
A
#
# COMPACT_ATOMS: atom_id res chain seq x y z
N MET A 1 -64.93 -2.25 -24.81
CA MET A 1 -64.79 -2.58 -23.38
C MET A 1 -63.81 -3.75 -23.28
N ASN A 2 -62.83 -3.61 -22.39
CA ASN A 2 -61.60 -4.38 -22.11
C ASN A 2 -60.43 -4.25 -23.13
N PRO A 3 -59.24 -3.78 -22.68
CA PRO A 3 -58.10 -3.43 -23.54
C PRO A 3 -57.15 -4.61 -23.84
N PRO A 4 -56.28 -4.48 -24.88
CA PRO A 4 -55.28 -5.50 -25.23
C PRO A 4 -54.11 -5.55 -24.23
N ASN A 5 -53.65 -6.78 -24.01
CA ASN A 5 -52.57 -7.20 -23.13
C ASN A 5 -51.24 -6.53 -23.52
N LEU A 6 -50.70 -5.66 -22.66
CA LEU A 6 -49.40 -5.02 -22.83
C LEU A 6 -48.30 -5.98 -22.37
N LEU A 7 -47.59 -6.58 -23.33
CA LEU A 7 -46.27 -7.18 -23.10
C LEU A 7 -45.27 -6.04 -22.84
N PRO A 8 -44.51 -6.04 -21.73
CA PRO A 8 -43.45 -5.05 -21.55
C PRO A 8 -42.31 -5.34 -22.52
N HIS A 9 -42.00 -4.35 -23.34
CA HIS A 9 -40.74 -4.27 -24.09
C HIS A 9 -39.58 -4.27 -23.09
N ASN A 10 -38.85 -5.37 -23.02
CA ASN A 10 -37.52 -5.38 -22.41
C ASN A 10 -36.57 -4.59 -23.31
N HIS A 11 -36.52 -3.28 -23.12
CA HIS A 11 -35.34 -2.52 -23.51
C HIS A 11 -34.19 -2.96 -22.62
N HIS A 12 -33.33 -3.83 -23.17
CA HIS A 12 -32.00 -4.04 -22.64
C HIS A 12 -31.19 -2.75 -22.83
N THR A 13 -31.33 -1.84 -21.87
CA THR A 13 -30.31 -0.83 -21.60
C THR A 13 -29.05 -1.57 -21.15
N HIS A 14 -28.12 -1.77 -22.08
CA HIS A 14 -26.75 -2.13 -21.77
C HIS A 14 -26.15 -1.01 -20.91
N HIS A 15 -26.21 -1.18 -19.59
CA HIS A 15 -25.36 -0.43 -18.69
C HIS A 15 -23.92 -0.90 -18.94
N HIS A 16 -23.19 -0.17 -19.78
CA HIS A 16 -21.74 -0.19 -19.77
C HIS A 16 -21.27 0.25 -18.38
N HIS A 17 -21.05 -0.71 -17.50
CA HIS A 17 -20.20 -0.53 -16.33
C HIS A 17 -18.78 -0.28 -16.87
N HIS A 18 -18.42 0.98 -17.08
CA HIS A 18 -17.03 1.38 -17.01
C HIS A 18 -16.57 1.09 -15.59
N HIS A 19 -15.99 -0.10 -15.37
CA HIS A 19 -15.13 -0.35 -14.22
C HIS A 19 -13.95 0.61 -14.35
N HIS A 20 -14.11 1.81 -13.79
CA HIS A 20 -12.99 2.63 -13.39
C HIS A 20 -12.14 1.75 -12.47
N HIS A 21 -11.03 1.24 -13.00
CA HIS A 21 -10.03 0.53 -12.22
C HIS A 21 -9.37 1.59 -11.34
N GLN A 22 -10.02 1.93 -10.24
CA GLN A 22 -9.44 2.82 -9.25
C GLN A 22 -8.17 2.14 -8.73
N PRO A 23 -7.02 2.83 -8.71
CA PRO A 23 -5.80 2.25 -8.18
C PRO A 23 -6.04 1.76 -6.75
N PRO A 24 -5.49 0.60 -6.35
CA PRO A 24 -5.66 0.08 -5.01
C PRO A 24 -5.21 1.14 -3.98
N THR A 25 -5.80 1.11 -2.78
CA THR A 25 -5.34 2.01 -1.73
C THR A 25 -3.96 1.57 -1.23
N LEU A 26 -3.14 2.50 -0.77
CA LEU A 26 -1.82 2.17 -0.21
C LEU A 26 -1.97 1.23 0.99
N THR A 27 -2.98 1.46 1.83
CA THR A 27 -3.29 0.61 2.99
C THR A 27 -3.64 -0.82 2.57
N THR A 28 -4.47 -0.99 1.54
CA THR A 28 -4.80 -2.32 0.99
C THR A 28 -3.54 -3.01 0.47
N TYR A 29 -2.69 -2.31 -0.28
CA TYR A 29 -1.44 -2.86 -0.79
C TYR A 29 -0.51 -3.34 0.34
N LEU A 30 -0.28 -2.51 1.36
CA LEU A 30 0.51 -2.89 2.54
C LEU A 30 -0.06 -4.10 3.27
N THR A 31 -1.39 -4.19 3.38
CA THR A 31 -2.08 -5.33 4.01
C THR A 31 -1.84 -6.63 3.24
N HIS A 32 -1.60 -6.56 1.93
CA HIS A 32 -1.31 -7.73 1.11
C HIS A 32 0.16 -8.18 1.14
N LEU A 33 1.10 -7.28 1.42
CA LEU A 33 2.53 -7.60 1.39
C LEU A 33 2.93 -8.81 2.25
N PRO A 34 2.45 -8.98 3.50
CA PRO A 34 2.84 -10.12 4.33
C PRO A 34 2.51 -11.49 3.74
N PHE A 35 1.56 -11.58 2.80
CA PHE A 35 1.15 -12.84 2.17
C PHE A 35 2.00 -13.22 0.94
N LEU A 36 2.92 -12.35 0.52
CA LEU A 36 3.83 -12.65 -0.59
C LEU A 36 4.97 -13.58 -0.15
N PRO A 37 5.55 -14.36 -1.07
CA PRO A 37 6.83 -15.03 -0.84
C PRO A 37 7.89 -14.06 -0.33
N LEU A 38 8.78 -14.52 0.56
CA LEU A 38 9.71 -13.65 1.28
C LEU A 38 10.50 -12.70 0.36
N HIS A 39 11.08 -13.24 -0.71
CA HIS A 39 11.85 -12.45 -1.67
C HIS A 39 10.99 -11.40 -2.37
N ASP A 40 9.80 -11.78 -2.87
CA ASP A 40 8.87 -10.86 -3.54
C ASP A 40 8.36 -9.77 -2.62
N ARG A 41 8.13 -10.11 -1.34
CA ARG A 41 7.77 -9.14 -0.30
C ARG A 41 8.87 -8.11 -0.10
N ILE A 42 10.13 -8.53 0.01
CA ILE A 42 11.27 -7.63 0.20
C ILE A 42 11.47 -6.75 -1.05
N THR A 43 11.40 -7.33 -2.24
CA THR A 43 11.48 -6.58 -3.51
C THR A 43 10.37 -5.55 -3.62
N SER A 44 9.13 -5.92 -3.23
CA SER A 44 7.99 -5.01 -3.21
C SER A 44 8.17 -3.89 -2.19
N LEU A 45 8.68 -4.18 -0.99
CA LEU A 45 9.03 -3.16 0.01
C LEU A 45 10.12 -2.22 -0.50
N HIS A 46 11.14 -2.75 -1.16
CA HIS A 46 12.24 -1.96 -1.71
C HIS A 46 11.72 -0.98 -2.77
N HIS A 47 10.97 -1.45 -3.76
CA HIS A 47 10.37 -0.58 -4.77
C HIS A 47 9.41 0.45 -4.18
N LEU A 48 8.54 0.04 -3.25
CA LEU A 48 7.61 0.95 -2.61
C LEU A 48 8.36 2.08 -1.89
N SER A 49 9.38 1.73 -1.10
CA SER A 49 10.09 2.66 -0.22
C SER A 49 10.86 3.75 -0.95
N GLN A 50 11.18 3.55 -2.22
CA GLN A 50 11.89 4.55 -3.03
C GLN A 50 11.08 5.82 -3.31
N SER A 51 9.74 5.74 -3.25
CA SER A 51 8.84 6.83 -3.64
C SER A 51 7.81 7.19 -2.57
N LEU A 52 8.03 6.76 -1.33
CA LEU A 52 7.17 7.14 -0.20
C LEU A 52 7.42 8.57 0.23
N THR A 53 6.33 9.31 0.41
CA THR A 53 6.36 10.67 0.97
C THR A 53 5.69 10.66 2.34
N PRO A 54 6.42 10.99 3.43
CA PRO A 54 5.83 11.09 4.75
C PRO A 54 4.91 12.32 4.85
N GLN A 55 3.90 12.21 5.70
CA GLN A 55 2.95 13.26 6.02
C GLN A 55 2.59 13.19 7.51
N ILE A 56 2.24 14.33 8.09
CA ILE A 56 1.77 14.43 9.48
C ILE A 56 0.35 14.96 9.47
N THR A 57 -0.53 14.32 10.21
CA THR A 57 -1.88 14.86 10.46
C THR A 57 -1.83 15.95 11.53
N PRO A 58 -2.85 16.83 11.64
CA PRO A 58 -2.92 17.82 12.72
C PRO A 58 -2.85 17.24 14.15
N THR A 59 -3.16 15.95 14.32
CA THR A 59 -3.06 15.25 15.61
C THR A 59 -1.69 14.61 15.86
N GLY A 60 -0.72 14.80 14.96
CA GLY A 60 0.63 14.22 15.06
C GLY A 60 0.76 12.79 14.51
N THR A 61 -0.32 12.23 13.94
CA THR A 61 -0.26 10.89 13.31
C THR A 61 0.64 10.90 12.08
N ARG A 62 1.53 9.91 11.99
CA ARG A 62 2.48 9.73 10.89
C ARG A 62 1.89 8.87 9.79
N LEU A 63 1.78 9.44 8.61
CA LEU A 63 1.26 8.81 7.42
C LEU A 63 2.31 8.78 6.31
N ILE A 64 2.09 7.94 5.32
CA ILE A 64 2.85 7.88 4.08
C ILE A 64 1.89 7.90 2.90
N THR A 65 2.34 8.48 1.79
CA THR A 65 1.66 8.46 0.49
C THR A 65 2.63 7.97 -0.58
N HIS A 66 2.06 7.52 -1.69
CA HIS A 66 2.82 7.03 -2.84
C HIS A 66 2.09 7.42 -4.14
N PRO A 67 2.80 7.83 -5.20
CA PRO A 67 2.17 8.35 -6.43
C PRO A 67 1.27 7.34 -7.15
N SER A 68 1.57 6.04 -7.04
CA SER A 68 0.81 4.97 -7.71
C SER A 68 -0.39 4.44 -6.94
N PHE A 69 -0.64 4.90 -5.71
CA PHE A 69 -1.71 4.38 -4.86
C PHE A 69 -2.65 5.49 -4.42
N THR A 70 -3.90 5.13 -4.14
CA THR A 70 -4.87 6.06 -3.58
C THR A 70 -4.77 6.09 -2.05
N GLY A 71 -4.94 7.28 -1.47
CA GLY A 71 -5.00 7.50 -0.03
C GLY A 71 -3.67 7.28 0.73
N PRO A 72 -3.57 7.83 1.95
CA PRO A 72 -2.42 7.57 2.81
C PRO A 72 -2.49 6.20 3.49
N ALA A 73 -1.37 5.77 4.06
CA ALA A 73 -1.30 4.65 4.98
C ALA A 73 -0.48 5.02 6.23
N PRO A 74 -0.69 4.35 7.38
CA PRO A 74 0.11 4.58 8.58
C PRO A 74 1.59 4.21 8.36
N LEU A 75 2.51 5.08 8.75
CA LEU A 75 3.95 4.81 8.66
C LEU A 75 4.35 3.60 9.52
N ASP A 76 3.73 3.45 10.70
CA ASP A 76 4.00 2.33 11.61
C ASP A 76 3.60 0.97 11.03
N HIS A 77 2.60 0.95 10.13
CA HIS A 77 2.22 -0.28 9.43
C HIS A 77 3.36 -0.75 8.51
N LEU A 78 3.99 0.16 7.77
CA LEU A 78 5.19 -0.16 6.98
C LEU A 78 6.34 -0.65 7.86
N GLY A 79 6.60 0.03 8.98
CA GLY A 79 7.66 -0.36 9.93
C GLY A 79 7.43 -1.78 10.49
N THR A 80 6.18 -2.11 10.81
CA THR A 80 5.81 -3.46 11.26
C THR A 80 6.13 -4.51 10.21
N ILE A 81 5.72 -4.27 8.95
CA ILE A 81 5.98 -5.20 7.84
C ILE A 81 7.50 -5.40 7.64
N TYR A 82 8.29 -4.32 7.71
CA TYR A 82 9.75 -4.39 7.59
C TYR A 82 10.38 -5.27 8.68
N ILE A 83 10.00 -5.06 9.96
CA ILE A 83 10.52 -5.81 11.10
C ILE A 83 10.13 -7.29 11.01
N THR A 84 8.87 -7.60 10.71
CA THR A 84 8.43 -8.99 10.57
C THR A 84 9.12 -9.67 9.40
N THR A 85 9.34 -8.94 8.30
CA THR A 85 10.09 -9.44 7.15
C THR A 85 11.52 -9.82 7.51
N GLY A 86 12.20 -9.01 8.34
CA GLY A 86 13.54 -9.33 8.84
C GLY A 86 13.57 -10.57 9.73
N ARG A 87 12.53 -10.77 10.57
CA ARG A 87 12.39 -12.02 11.35
C ARG A 87 12.24 -13.23 10.45
N ASP A 88 11.46 -13.12 9.38
CA ASP A 88 11.26 -14.21 8.43
C ASP A 88 12.53 -14.52 7.62
N CYS A 89 13.40 -13.53 7.35
CA CYS A 89 14.72 -13.78 6.77
C CYS A 89 15.56 -14.74 7.64
N VAL A 90 15.51 -14.55 8.96
CA VAL A 90 16.22 -15.41 9.91
C VAL A 90 15.55 -16.77 10.02
N ALA A 91 14.22 -16.79 10.22
CA ALA A 91 13.46 -18.02 10.43
C ALA A 91 13.54 -18.99 9.23
N ASN A 92 13.55 -18.45 8.01
CA ASN A 92 13.59 -19.25 6.79
C ASN A 92 15.00 -19.48 6.24
N ASN A 93 16.04 -19.07 6.99
CA ASN A 93 17.43 -19.10 6.54
C ASN A 93 17.61 -18.53 5.12
N ALA A 94 17.05 -17.35 4.88
CA ALA A 94 17.10 -16.70 3.56
C ALA A 94 18.54 -16.55 3.07
N ASP A 95 18.74 -16.62 1.75
CA ASP A 95 20.05 -16.44 1.15
C ASP A 95 20.63 -15.03 1.39
N LEU A 96 21.94 -14.89 1.19
CA LEU A 96 22.65 -13.63 1.44
C LEU A 96 22.10 -12.48 0.60
N THR A 97 21.76 -12.73 -0.67
CA THR A 97 21.20 -11.71 -1.58
C THR A 97 19.89 -11.13 -1.02
N THR A 98 19.00 -11.99 -0.55
CA THR A 98 17.71 -11.61 0.03
C THR A 98 17.91 -10.82 1.33
N ARG A 99 18.89 -11.21 2.16
CA ARG A 99 19.23 -10.47 3.39
C ARG A 99 19.81 -9.09 3.11
N ILE A 100 20.68 -8.97 2.11
CA ILE A 100 21.24 -7.67 1.68
C ILE A 100 20.13 -6.76 1.18
N LEU A 101 19.22 -7.27 0.34
CA LEU A 101 18.10 -6.47 -0.14
C LEU A 101 17.19 -6.00 1.00
N HIS A 102 16.96 -6.84 2.02
CA HIS A 102 16.24 -6.41 3.23
C HIS A 102 16.97 -5.32 4.01
N ALA A 103 18.31 -5.37 4.09
CA ALA A 103 19.10 -4.30 4.69
C ALA A 103 18.97 -2.98 3.92
N ASP A 104 18.97 -3.01 2.58
CA ASP A 104 18.80 -1.83 1.72
C ASP A 104 17.43 -1.16 1.94
N VAL A 105 16.38 -1.96 2.15
CA VAL A 105 15.06 -1.45 2.55
C VAL A 105 15.16 -0.67 3.88
N GLY A 106 15.97 -1.14 4.83
CA GLY A 106 16.17 -0.48 6.11
C GLY A 106 16.68 0.96 5.97
N ALA A 107 17.68 1.17 5.11
CA ALA A 107 18.24 2.49 4.84
C ALA A 107 17.20 3.45 4.20
N LEU A 108 16.35 2.94 3.30
CA LEU A 108 15.26 3.73 2.72
C LEU A 108 14.22 4.12 3.78
N LEU A 109 13.85 3.18 4.66
CA LEU A 109 12.92 3.44 5.76
C LEU A 109 13.48 4.47 6.73
N GLU A 110 14.76 4.38 7.10
CA GLU A 110 15.41 5.35 7.99
C GLU A 110 15.22 6.78 7.47
N SER A 111 15.51 7.03 6.19
CA SER A 111 15.28 8.34 5.57
C SER A 111 13.82 8.80 5.62
N ILE A 112 12.84 7.89 5.49
CA ILE A 112 11.41 8.23 5.61
C ILE A 112 11.07 8.61 7.06
N TYR A 113 11.59 7.88 8.05
CA TYR A 113 11.37 8.15 9.46
C TYR A 113 12.03 9.46 9.92
N GLU A 114 13.22 9.78 9.40
CA GLU A 114 13.90 11.05 9.62
C GLU A 114 13.08 12.22 9.07
N LYS A 115 12.67 12.17 7.80
CA LYS A 115 11.79 13.20 7.21
C LYS A 115 10.46 13.33 7.96
N SER A 116 9.89 12.21 8.41
CA SER A 116 8.68 12.23 9.24
C SER A 116 8.92 12.89 10.61
N ARG A 117 10.12 12.76 11.18
CA ARG A 117 10.52 13.46 12.41
C ARG A 117 10.65 14.95 12.16
N GLU A 118 11.33 15.36 11.10
CA GLU A 118 11.48 16.77 10.73
C GLU A 118 10.12 17.48 10.56
N LEU A 119 9.16 16.84 9.87
CA LEU A 119 7.80 17.39 9.71
C LEU A 119 7.09 17.56 11.05
N LEU A 120 7.18 16.56 11.93
CA LEU A 120 6.55 16.61 13.24
C LEU A 120 7.17 17.72 14.12
N ASP A 121 8.49 17.85 14.09
CA ASP A 121 9.22 18.84 14.90
C ASP A 121 9.01 20.27 14.37
N ALA A 122 8.77 20.42 13.07
CA ALA A 122 8.40 21.69 12.45
C ALA A 122 6.95 22.15 12.80
N GLY A 123 6.15 21.29 13.43
CA GLY A 123 4.75 21.57 13.74
C GLY A 123 3.87 21.70 12.50
N ILE A 124 4.28 21.05 11.39
CA ILE A 124 3.58 21.03 10.10
C ILE A 124 2.65 19.81 10.05
#